data_AF-A0A016S214-F1
#
_entry.id   AF-A0A016S214-F1
#
_cell.length_a   1.000
_cell.length_b   1.000
_cell.length_c   1.000
_cell.angle_alpha   90.00
_cell.angle_beta   90.00
_cell.angle_gamma   90.00
#
_symmetry.space_group_name_H-M   'P 1'
#
loop_
_entity.id
_entity.type
_entity.pdbx_description
1 polymer ?
#
loop_
_entity_poly.entity_id
_entity_poly.type
_entity_poly.pdbx_seq_one_letter_code
_entity_poly.pdbx_strand_id
1 'polypeptide(L)'
;MSTVSPPEPFVSTSVPGQPTEPDDGRIEPSEKMFGIARRPVAQLSQEDIDCLYRELRVTKESHNVRVVFVKGTDDMTRFAVEKIFAEYHPCRVEIVDKSSCLVSFASRADCVRVS
;
A
#
# COMPACT_ATOMS: atom_id res chain seq x y z
N MET A 1 28.18 -42.04 23.50
CA MET A 1 28.55 -41.29 22.29
C MET A 1 28.22 -42.17 21.09
N SER A 2 27.29 -41.76 20.24
CA SER A 2 27.21 -42.13 18.81
C SER A 2 26.16 -41.25 18.13
N THR A 3 26.57 -40.68 17.01
CA THR A 3 25.94 -39.66 16.18
C THR A 3 24.85 -40.25 15.28
N VAL A 4 23.73 -39.55 15.09
CA VAL A 4 22.75 -39.86 14.04
C VAL A 4 22.68 -38.68 13.07
N SER A 5 23.01 -38.95 11.81
CA SER A 5 22.93 -38.03 10.68
C SER A 5 21.47 -37.76 10.28
N PRO A 6 21.15 -36.58 9.73
CA PRO A 6 19.82 -36.30 9.21
C PRO A 6 19.56 -37.04 7.88
N PRO A 7 18.30 -37.42 7.57
CA PRO A 7 17.95 -38.05 6.31
C PRO A 7 17.97 -37.05 5.14
N GLU A 8 18.34 -37.55 3.96
CA GLU A 8 18.44 -36.80 2.71
C GLU A 8 17.07 -36.28 2.19
N PRO A 9 17.05 -35.19 1.41
CA PRO A 9 15.82 -34.67 0.83
C PRO A 9 15.26 -35.60 -0.24
N PHE A 10 13.95 -35.85 -0.15
CA PHE A 10 13.21 -36.64 -1.13
C PHE A 10 13.25 -35.97 -2.51
N VAL A 11 13.82 -36.69 -3.48
CA VAL A 11 13.66 -36.45 -4.91
C VAL A 11 12.22 -36.83 -5.28
N SER A 12 11.38 -35.83 -5.57
CA SER A 12 10.10 -36.08 -6.23
C SER A 12 10.32 -36.27 -7.72
N THR A 13 10.32 -37.54 -8.11
CA THR A 13 10.25 -38.03 -9.48
C THR A 13 9.04 -37.47 -10.22
N SER A 14 9.26 -36.94 -11.42
CA SER A 14 8.25 -36.58 -12.40
C SER A 14 7.47 -37.82 -12.87
N VAL A 15 6.15 -37.79 -12.70
CA VAL A 15 5.25 -38.81 -13.27
C VAL A 15 4.89 -38.39 -14.71
N PRO A 16 5.09 -39.26 -15.72
CA PRO A 16 4.76 -38.95 -17.09
C PRO A 16 3.28 -39.25 -17.39
N GLY A 17 2.56 -38.25 -17.89
CA GLY A 17 1.22 -38.41 -18.45
C GLY A 17 0.16 -37.58 -17.76
N GLN A 18 0.08 -36.29 -18.11
CA GLN A 18 -1.20 -35.57 -18.09
C GLN A 18 -1.26 -34.60 -19.28
N PRO A 19 -2.39 -34.51 -20.01
CA PRO A 19 -2.44 -33.90 -21.34
C PRO A 19 -2.29 -32.38 -21.35
N THR A 20 -1.69 -31.90 -22.45
CA THR A 20 -1.51 -30.51 -22.84
C THR A 20 -2.86 -29.77 -22.95
N GLU A 21 -3.14 -28.86 -22.03
CA GLU A 21 -4.07 -27.76 -22.30
C GLU A 21 -3.30 -26.72 -23.14
N PRO A 22 -3.86 -26.17 -24.24
CA PRO A 22 -3.23 -25.06 -24.92
C PRO A 22 -3.23 -23.86 -23.96
N ASP A 23 -2.06 -23.31 -23.66
CA ASP A 23 -1.95 -21.99 -23.07
C ASP A 23 -2.46 -21.00 -24.12
N ASP A 24 -3.78 -20.83 -24.08
CA ASP A 24 -4.54 -19.88 -24.87
C ASP A 24 -3.93 -18.51 -24.55
N GLY A 25 -3.32 -17.92 -25.58
CA GLY A 25 -2.40 -16.80 -25.47
C GLY A 25 -3.00 -15.65 -24.69
N ARG A 26 -2.82 -15.69 -23.37
CA ARG A 26 -3.14 -14.58 -22.48
C ARG A 26 -2.08 -13.54 -22.73
N ILE A 27 -2.32 -12.76 -23.77
CA ILE A 27 -1.71 -11.46 -23.97
C ILE A 27 -2.13 -10.67 -22.75
N GLU A 28 -1.32 -10.71 -21.69
CA GLU A 28 -1.31 -9.67 -20.67
C GLU A 28 -1.30 -8.37 -21.47
N PRO A 29 -2.34 -7.53 -21.41
CA PRO A 29 -2.34 -6.28 -22.13
C PRO A 29 -1.20 -5.50 -21.52
N SER A 30 -0.06 -5.47 -22.21
CA SER A 30 1.09 -4.70 -21.73
C SER A 30 0.56 -3.30 -21.47
N GLU A 31 0.88 -2.72 -20.31
CA GLU A 31 0.35 -1.44 -19.81
C GLU A 31 0.42 -0.30 -20.88
N LYS A 32 1.27 -0.50 -21.89
CA LYS A 32 1.39 0.26 -23.15
C LYS A 32 0.10 0.34 -23.98
N MET A 33 -0.76 -0.69 -24.00
CA MET A 33 -1.96 -0.77 -24.85
C MET A 33 -3.04 0.24 -24.43
N PHE A 34 -3.04 0.66 -23.16
CA PHE A 34 -3.98 1.65 -22.63
C PHE A 34 -3.41 3.08 -22.55
N GLY A 35 -2.20 3.32 -23.06
CA GLY A 35 -1.54 4.62 -22.94
C GLY A 35 -1.21 5.03 -21.51
N ILE A 36 -1.31 4.10 -20.54
CA ILE A 36 -0.97 4.33 -19.15
C ILE A 36 0.54 4.15 -19.05
N ALA A 37 1.28 5.21 -19.35
CA ALA A 37 2.69 5.26 -18.98
C ALA A 37 2.80 4.98 -17.47
N ARG A 38 3.69 4.08 -17.06
CA ARG A 38 3.98 3.86 -15.64
C ARG A 38 4.25 5.22 -15.01
N ARG A 39 3.57 5.51 -13.89
CA ARG A 39 3.83 6.75 -13.16
C ARG A 39 5.32 6.78 -12.83
N PRO A 40 6.03 7.89 -13.09
CA PRO A 40 7.41 8.00 -12.69
C PRO A 40 7.49 7.81 -11.18
N VAL A 41 8.14 6.73 -10.75
CA VAL A 41 8.43 6.48 -9.34
C VAL A 41 9.81 7.08 -9.08
N ALA A 42 9.84 8.24 -8.43
CA ALA A 42 11.08 8.79 -7.92
C ALA A 42 11.44 8.03 -6.64
N GLN A 43 12.58 7.34 -6.64
CA GLN A 43 13.16 6.83 -5.41
C GLN A 43 13.94 7.96 -4.76
N LEU A 44 13.36 8.57 -3.72
CA LEU A 44 14.04 9.57 -2.92
C LEU A 44 14.83 8.85 -1.83
N SER A 45 16.10 9.26 -1.64
CA SER A 45 16.86 8.80 -0.49
C SER A 45 16.34 9.48 0.78
N GLN A 46 16.61 8.88 1.94
CA GLN A 46 16.25 9.52 3.22
C GLN A 46 16.96 10.88 3.38
N GLU A 47 18.15 11.03 2.83
CA GLU A 47 18.91 12.29 2.84
C GLU A 47 18.22 13.39 2.00
N ASP A 48 17.68 13.05 0.83
CA ASP A 48 16.89 13.99 0.01
C ASP A 48 15.63 14.44 0.72
N ILE A 49 14.97 13.51 1.41
CA ILE A 49 13.78 13.77 2.21
C ILE A 49 14.12 14.72 3.37
N ASP A 50 15.21 14.46 4.09
CA ASP A 50 15.66 15.27 5.22
C ASP A 50 16.10 16.67 4.77
N CYS A 51 16.77 16.76 3.62
CA CYS A 51 17.15 18.02 2.99
C CYS A 51 15.91 18.85 2.64
N LEU A 52 14.92 18.22 1.99
CA LEU A 52 13.66 18.85 1.64
C LEU A 52 12.91 19.36 2.89
N TYR A 53 12.83 18.55 3.95
CA TYR A 53 12.23 18.98 5.21
C TYR A 53 12.94 20.17 5.84
N ARG A 54 14.27 20.22 5.74
CA ARG A 54 15.09 21.35 6.22
C ARG A 54 14.86 22.61 5.40
N GLU A 55 14.85 22.51 4.06
CA GLU A 55 14.58 23.64 3.15
C GLU A 55 13.18 24.21 3.34
N LEU A 56 12.18 23.33 3.50
CA LEU A 56 10.80 23.70 3.79
C LEU A 56 10.59 24.18 5.24
N ARG A 57 11.66 24.22 6.06
CA ARG A 57 11.68 24.65 7.46
C ARG A 57 10.63 23.93 8.32
N VAL A 58 10.37 22.65 8.02
CA VAL A 58 9.42 21.82 8.78
C VAL A 58 10.04 21.50 10.14
N THR A 59 9.53 22.12 11.21
CA THR A 59 9.93 21.78 12.59
C THR A 59 9.20 20.52 13.07
N LYS A 60 9.69 19.89 14.16
CA LYS A 60 8.96 18.80 14.83
C LYS A 60 7.58 19.24 15.33
N GLU A 61 7.35 20.53 15.64
CA GLU A 61 5.99 21.01 15.92
C GLU A 61 5.16 21.24 14.64
N SER A 62 5.82 21.34 13.49
CA SER A 62 5.25 21.51 12.15
C SER A 62 4.95 20.19 11.46
N HIS A 63 4.77 19.11 12.22
CA HIS A 63 3.96 17.99 11.77
C HIS A 63 2.53 18.51 11.53
N ASN A 64 2.31 19.13 10.37
CA ASN A 64 1.01 19.40 9.78
C ASN A 64 0.40 18.07 9.31
N VAL A 65 0.51 17.02 10.15
CA VAL A 65 -0.13 15.75 9.92
C VAL A 65 -1.61 16.03 10.06
N ARG A 66 -2.22 16.28 8.91
CA ARG A 66 -3.64 16.42 8.71
C ARG A 66 -4.20 15.14 8.11
N VAL A 67 -3.39 14.10 7.95
CA VAL A 67 -3.77 12.88 7.25
C VAL A 67 -3.55 11.70 8.18
N VAL A 68 -4.60 10.91 8.39
CA VAL A 68 -4.56 9.66 9.16
C VAL A 68 -4.71 8.50 8.20
N PHE A 69 -3.89 7.46 8.41
CA PHE A 69 -4.03 6.20 7.70
C PHE A 69 -4.92 5.26 8.50
N VAL A 70 -6.02 4.80 7.90
CA VAL A 70 -7.03 3.96 8.52
C VAL A 70 -6.98 2.58 7.88
N LYS A 71 -6.87 1.53 8.70
CA LYS A 71 -7.01 0.12 8.29
C LYS A 71 -8.36 -0.44 8.76
N GLY A 72 -8.83 -1.50 8.10
CA GLY A 72 -10.08 -2.18 8.42
C GLY A 72 -11.31 -1.53 7.79
N THR A 73 -11.14 -0.80 6.68
CA THR A 73 -12.24 -0.21 5.90
C THR A 73 -12.69 -1.18 4.81
N ASP A 74 -12.90 -2.45 5.15
CA ASP A 74 -13.17 -3.53 4.21
C ASP A 74 -14.42 -3.25 3.37
N ASP A 75 -14.21 -3.06 2.06
CA ASP A 75 -15.23 -2.71 1.06
C ASP A 75 -16.09 -1.48 1.42
N MET A 76 -15.60 -0.63 2.31
CA MET A 76 -16.27 0.59 2.68
C MET A 76 -16.20 1.60 1.53
N THR A 77 -17.35 2.18 1.20
CA THR A 77 -17.38 3.31 0.27
C THR A 77 -16.76 4.55 0.93
N ARG A 78 -16.20 5.43 0.11
CA ARG A 78 -15.70 6.75 0.55
C ARG A 78 -16.72 7.48 1.44
N PHE A 79 -17.99 7.46 1.03
CA PHE A 79 -19.07 8.12 1.77
C PHE A 79 -19.29 7.50 3.16
N ALA A 80 -19.19 6.18 3.29
CA ALA A 80 -19.32 5.52 4.58
C ALA A 80 -18.19 5.90 5.53
N VAL A 81 -16.95 6.01 5.03
CA VAL A 81 -15.81 6.50 5.81
C VAL A 81 -16.01 7.96 6.21
N GLU A 82 -16.45 8.84 5.29
CA GLU A 82 -16.75 10.24 5.61
C GLU A 82 -17.81 10.36 6.73
N LYS A 83 -18.79 9.45 6.79
CA LYS A 83 -19.78 9.40 7.87
C LYS A 83 -19.19 9.00 9.21
N ILE A 84 -18.27 8.03 9.26
CA ILE A 84 -17.59 7.64 10.51
C ILE A 84 -16.81 8.82 11.09
N PHE A 85 -16.09 9.55 10.24
CA PHE A 85 -15.25 10.65 10.70
C PHE A 85 -15.98 12.00 10.77
N ALA A 86 -17.29 12.06 10.51
CA ALA A 86 -18.03 13.32 10.32
C ALA A 86 -17.86 14.33 11.48
N GLU A 87 -17.79 13.87 12.73
CA GLU A 87 -17.58 14.72 13.92
C GLU A 87 -16.22 15.43 13.94
N TYR A 88 -15.26 14.91 13.19
CA TYR A 88 -13.91 15.42 13.05
C TYR A 88 -13.75 16.23 11.76
N HIS A 89 -14.83 16.54 11.05
CA HIS A 89 -14.81 17.43 9.87
C HIS A 89 -13.75 17.03 8.82
N PRO A 90 -13.79 15.79 8.28
CA PRO A 90 -12.83 15.33 7.29
C PRO A 90 -12.98 16.18 6.03
N CYS A 91 -11.85 16.63 5.48
CA CYS A 91 -11.83 17.44 4.25
C CYS A 91 -11.73 16.58 2.99
N ARG A 92 -11.12 15.39 3.09
CA ARG A 92 -10.94 14.47 1.96
C ARG A 92 -10.72 13.04 2.46
N VAL A 93 -11.32 12.08 1.78
CA VAL A 93 -11.06 10.64 1.97
C VAL A 93 -10.55 10.04 0.67
N GLU A 94 -9.41 9.35 0.72
CA GLU A 94 -8.81 8.64 -0.41
C GLU A 94 -8.72 7.14 -0.08
N ILE A 95 -9.44 6.31 -0.84
CA ILE A 95 -9.36 4.85 -0.71
C ILE A 95 -8.03 4.41 -1.30
N VAL A 96 -7.19 3.75 -0.50
CA VAL A 96 -5.86 3.28 -0.90
C VAL A 96 -5.95 1.87 -1.48
N ASP A 97 -6.67 0.98 -0.79
CA ASP A 97 -7.00 -0.37 -1.24
C ASP A 97 -8.36 -0.79 -0.67
N LYS A 98 -8.71 -2.09 -0.80
CA LYS A 98 -10.02 -2.60 -0.35
C LYS A 98 -10.24 -2.52 1.15
N SER A 99 -9.18 -2.39 1.96
CA SER A 99 -9.25 -2.46 3.42
C SER A 99 -8.59 -1.26 4.12
N SER A 100 -8.13 -0.27 3.37
CA SER A 100 -7.51 0.92 3.93
C SER A 100 -7.80 2.21 3.16
N CYS A 101 -7.77 3.31 3.90
CA CYS A 101 -7.94 4.65 3.35
C CYS A 101 -7.10 5.70 4.08
N LEU A 102 -6.90 6.84 3.42
CA LEU A 102 -6.36 8.06 4.01
C LEU A 102 -7.49 9.03 4.28
N VAL A 103 -7.54 9.57 5.50
CA VAL A 103 -8.50 10.61 5.90
C VAL A 103 -7.73 11.88 6.16
N SER A 104 -8.01 12.91 5.36
CA SER A 104 -7.45 14.25 5.50
C SER A 104 -8.41 15.15 6.28
N PHE A 105 -7.86 16.02 7.11
CA PHE A 105 -8.57 16.96 7.97
C PHE A 105 -8.24 18.40 7.61
N ALA A 106 -9.21 19.30 7.77
CA ALA A 106 -8.98 20.72 7.50
C ALA A 106 -8.02 21.35 8.52
N SER A 107 -8.06 20.88 9.77
CA SER A 107 -7.23 21.38 10.86
C SER A 107 -6.45 20.26 11.55
N ARG A 108 -5.32 20.63 12.16
CA ARG A 108 -4.56 19.72 13.03
C ARG A 108 -5.35 19.35 14.29
N ALA A 109 -6.13 20.29 14.84
CA ALA A 109 -6.92 20.05 16.04
C ALA A 109 -7.93 18.92 15.82
N ASP A 110 -8.57 18.90 14.66
CA ASP A 110 -9.50 17.83 14.29
C ASP A 110 -8.79 16.49 14.07
N CYS A 111 -7.63 16.51 13.42
CA CYS A 111 -6.81 15.32 13.18
C CYS A 111 -6.32 14.67 14.49
N VAL A 112 -5.86 15.48 15.46
CA VAL A 112 -5.29 14.98 16.73
C VAL A 112 -6.37 14.33 17.61
N ARG A 113 -7.64 14.76 17.49
CA ARG A 113 -8.74 14.13 18.23
C ARG A 113 -9.02 12.69 17.78
N VAL A 114 -8.54 12.31 16.60
CA VAL A 114 -8.73 10.98 16.00
C VAL A 114 -7.56 10.03 16.29
N SER A 115 -6.36 10.58 16.51
CA SER A 115 -5.10 9.85 16.66
C SER A 115 -4.78 9.40 18.07
#